data_AF-A0A918C832-F1
#
_entry.id   AF-A0A918C832-F1
#
_cell.length_a   1.000
_cell.length_b   1.000
_cell.length_c   1.000
_cell.angle_alpha   90.00
_cell.angle_beta   90.00
_cell.angle_gamma   90.00
#
_symmetry.space_group_name_H-M   'P 1'
#
loop_
_entity.id
_entity.type
_entity.pdbx_description
1 polymer ?
#
loop_
_entity_poly.entity_id
_entity_poly.type
_entity_poly.pdbx_seq_one_letter_code
_entity_poly.pdbx_strand_id
1 'polypeptide(L)' 'MFDRFYRADSARALPGSGLGLSIVQRVVDAHGGRATVARSARGGALLRVGLPAAAPPAPIMRLSAGEDTEVR' A
#
# COMPACT_ATOMS: atom_id res chain seq x y z
N MET A 1 -5.14 -13.31 -12.92
CA MET A 1 -3.72 -13.24 -12.47
C MET A 1 -3.59 -13.27 -10.94
N PHE A 2 -4.51 -12.63 -10.20
CA PHE A 2 -4.49 -12.67 -8.73
C PHE A 2 -5.15 -13.93 -8.13
N ASP A 3 -5.63 -14.84 -8.96
CA ASP A 3 -6.23 -16.10 -8.53
C ASP A 3 -5.17 -17.03 -7.92
N ARG A 4 -5.57 -17.81 -6.91
CA ARG A 4 -4.69 -18.82 -6.32
C ARG A 4 -4.30 -19.84 -7.39
N PHE A 5 -3.03 -20.25 -7.37
CA PHE A 5 -2.46 -21.21 -8.32
C PHE A 5 -2.41 -20.71 -9.76
N TYR A 6 -2.71 -19.42 -10.00
CA TYR A 6 -2.53 -18.84 -11.32
C TYR A 6 -1.05 -18.85 -11.71
N ARG A 7 -0.77 -19.34 -12.92
CA ARG A 7 0.57 -19.33 -13.53
C ARG A 7 0.44 -18.93 -14.98
N ALA A 8 1.16 -17.88 -15.39
CA ALA A 8 1.25 -17.50 -16.79
C ALA A 8 1.98 -18.60 -17.58
N ASP A 9 1.65 -18.77 -18.86
CA ASP A 9 2.20 -19.84 -19.69
C ASP A 9 3.73 -19.79 -19.78
N SER A 10 4.29 -18.59 -19.89
CA SER A 10 5.74 -18.35 -19.87
C SER A 10 6.43 -18.73 -18.56
N ALA A 11 5.68 -18.85 -17.47
CA ALA A 11 6.23 -19.16 -16.15
C ALA A 11 6.08 -20.65 -15.79
N ARG A 12 5.35 -21.48 -16.55
CA ARG A 12 4.99 -22.85 -16.16
C ARG A 12 6.19 -23.78 -15.91
N ALA A 13 7.27 -23.60 -16.68
CA ALA A 13 8.50 -24.40 -16.56
C ALA A 13 9.38 -24.00 -15.36
N LEU A 14 9.14 -22.83 -14.75
CA LEU A 14 9.89 -22.39 -13.56
C LEU A 14 9.30 -23.03 -12.30
N PRO A 15 10.08 -23.23 -11.22
CA PRO A 15 9.52 -23.63 -9.94
C PRO A 15 8.62 -22.52 -9.36
N GLY A 16 7.49 -22.91 -8.74
CA GLY A 16 6.59 -21.98 -8.04
C GLY A 16 5.12 -22.42 -8.01
N SER A 17 4.43 -22.18 -6.90
CA SER A 17 3.04 -22.62 -6.66
C SER A 17 1.96 -21.69 -7.21
N GLY A 18 2.31 -20.51 -7.71
CA GLY A 18 1.33 -19.51 -8.18
C GLY A 18 0.51 -18.86 -7.06
N LEU A 19 0.99 -18.89 -5.81
CA LEU A 19 0.27 -18.33 -4.66
C LEU A 19 0.62 -16.87 -4.36
N GLY A 20 1.81 -16.39 -4.75
CA GLY A 20 2.34 -15.09 -4.32
C GLY A 20 1.38 -13.92 -4.53
N LEU A 21 0.86 -13.74 -5.75
CA LEU A 21 -0.05 -12.61 -6.05
C LEU A 21 -1.41 -12.75 -5.35
N SER A 22 -1.93 -13.95 -5.17
CA SER A 22 -3.17 -14.16 -4.42
C SER A 22 -3.04 -13.78 -2.94
N ILE A 23 -1.84 -13.93 -2.36
CA ILE A 23 -1.53 -13.48 -1.01
C ILE A 23 -1.47 -11.95 -0.98
N VAL A 24 -0.78 -11.32 -1.95
CA VAL A 24 -0.73 -9.86 -2.09
C VAL A 24 -2.14 -9.27 -2.17
N GLN A 25 -3.00 -9.82 -3.02
CA GLN A 25 -4.40 -9.36 -3.14
C GLN A 25 -5.11 -9.41 -1.79
N ARG A 26 -5.01 -10.53 -1.06
CA ARG A 26 -5.66 -10.69 0.24
C ARG A 26 -5.13 -9.70 1.29
N VAL A 27 -3.82 -9.45 1.31
CA VAL A 27 -3.21 -8.48 2.22
C VAL A 27 -3.71 -7.08 1.89
N VAL A 28 -3.68 -6.68 0.62
CA VAL A 28 -4.11 -5.35 0.19
C VAL A 28 -5.60 -5.12 0.47
N ASP A 29 -6.44 -6.11 0.20
CA ASP A 29 -7.88 -6.04 0.49
C ASP A 29 -8.14 -5.90 2.00
N ALA A 30 -7.39 -6.62 2.84
CA ALA A 30 -7.50 -6.51 4.30
C ALA A 30 -7.14 -5.11 4.83
N HIS A 31 -6.35 -4.33 4.08
CA HIS A 31 -5.99 -2.95 4.41
C HIS A 31 -6.86 -1.91 3.68
N GLY A 32 -7.94 -2.33 3.02
CA GLY A 32 -8.81 -1.43 2.25
C GLY A 32 -8.13 -0.80 1.03
N GLY A 33 -7.06 -1.44 0.54
CA GLY A 33 -6.28 -0.96 -0.59
C GLY A 33 -6.71 -1.51 -1.94
N ARG A 34 -5.86 -1.31 -2.95
CA ARG A 34 -6.01 -1.90 -4.28
C ARG A 34 -4.67 -2.26 -4.90
N ALA A 35 -4.58 -3.45 -5.49
CA ALA A 35 -3.44 -3.90 -6.27
C ALA A 35 -3.78 -3.92 -7.77
N THR A 36 -2.82 -3.55 -8.63
CA THR A 36 -2.96 -3.61 -10.09
C THR A 36 -1.67 -4.10 -10.75
N VAL A 37 -1.79 -4.70 -11.93
CA VAL A 37 -0.66 -5.15 -12.75
C VAL A 37 -0.80 -4.55 -14.13
N ALA A 38 0.31 -4.03 -14.66
CA ALA A 38 0.41 -3.52 -16.02
C ALA A 38 1.78 -3.87 -16.62
N ARG A 39 1.97 -3.57 -17.90
CA ARG A 39 3.28 -3.60 -18.54
C ARG A 39 4.05 -2.33 -18.16
N SER A 40 5.31 -2.49 -17.74
CA SER A 40 6.19 -1.37 -17.45
C SER A 40 6.73 -0.76 -18.75
N ALA A 41 6.83 0.57 -18.79
CA ALA A 41 7.48 1.30 -19.90
C ALA A 41 8.97 0.93 -20.05
N ARG A 42 9.59 0.42 -18.99
CA ARG A 42 10.99 -0.07 -18.98
C ARG A 42 11.13 -1.55 -19.35
N GLY A 43 10.03 -2.20 -19.76
CA GLY A 43 9.95 -3.64 -19.93
C GLY A 43 9.65 -4.38 -18.62
N GLY A 44 9.19 -5.63 -18.75
CA GLY A 44 8.74 -6.43 -17.61
C GLY A 44 7.39 -6.00 -17.03
N ALA A 45 7.14 -6.41 -15.78
CA ALA A 45 5.88 -6.16 -15.07
C ALA A 45 5.96 -4.89 -14.21
N LEU A 46 4.88 -4.10 -14.22
CA LEU A 46 4.63 -3.02 -13.27
C LEU A 46 3.54 -3.48 -12.30
N LEU A 47 3.90 -3.64 -11.03
CA LEU A 47 2.94 -3.85 -9.95
C LEU A 47 2.75 -2.55 -9.19
N ARG A 48 1.49 -2.17 -8.95
CA ARG A 48 1.13 -1.01 -8.14
C ARG A 48 0.20 -1.43 -7.02
N VAL A 49 0.52 -1.00 -5.80
CA VAL A 49 -0.31 -1.14 -4.61
C VAL A 49 -0.66 0.26 -4.11
N GLY A 50 -1.94 0.54 -3.96
CA GLY A 50 -2.45 1.73 -3.29
C GLY A 50 -3.07 1.34 -1.95
N LEU A 51 -2.79 2.10 -0.91
CA LEU A 51 -3.38 1.97 0.41
C LEU A 51 -4.04 3.29 0.82
N PRO A 52 -5.11 3.27 1.65
CA PRO A 52 -5.64 4.47 2.25
C PRO A 52 -4.55 5.23 3.02
N ALA A 53 -4.48 6.54 2.84
CA ALA A 53 -3.58 7.37 3.64
C ALA A 53 -4.03 7.35 5.11
N ALA A 54 -3.07 7.26 6.03
CA ALA A 54 -3.36 7.51 7.44
C ALA A 54 -3.87 8.94 7.60
N ALA A 55 -4.81 9.15 8.53
CA ALA A 55 -5.20 10.50 8.91
C ALA A 55 -3.94 11.26 9.37
N PRO A 56 -3.77 12.52 8.96
CA PRO A 56 -2.66 13.32 9.46
C PRO A 56 -2.73 13.39 10.99
N PRO A 57 -1.58 13.37 11.69
CA PRO A 57 -1.58 13.49 13.14
C PRO A 57 -2.29 14.79 13.54
N ALA A 58 -3.01 14.74 14.66
CA ALA A 58 -3.67 15.93 15.19
C ALA A 58 -2.64 17.06 15.38
N PRO A 59 -2.97 18.31 14.99
CA PRO A 59 -2.06 19.41 15.19
C PRO A 59 -1.75 19.56 16.68
N ILE A 60 -0.46 19.66 17.02
CA ILE A 60 -0.03 19.94 18.39
C ILE A 60 -0.45 21.37 18.72
N MET A 61 -1.46 21.52 19.58
CA MET A 61 -1.85 22.82 20.10
C MET A 61 -0.71 23.35 20.99
N ARG A 62 -0.08 24.45 20.56
CA ARG A 62 0.81 25.20 21.46
C ARG A 62 -0.06 25.88 22.49
N LEU A 63 0.11 25.54 23.77
CA LEU A 63 -0.34 26.41 24.84
C LEU A 63 0.48 27.70 24.73
N SER A 64 -0.18 28.80 24.39
CA SER A 64 0.37 30.12 24.66
C SER A 64 0.48 30.25 26.17
N ALA A 65 1.71 30.35 26.67
CA ALA A 65 1.92 30.80 28.04
C ALA A 65 1.16 32.11 28.21
N GLY A 66 0.23 32.14 29.16
CA GLY A 66 -0.54 33.34 29.47
C GLY A 66 0.42 34.49 29.73
N GLU A 67 0.20 35.60 29.04
CA GLU A 67 0.80 36.87 29.40
C GLU A 67 0.20 37.31 30.74
N ASP A 68 0.82 36.87 31.84
CA ASP A 68 0.72 37.55 33.14
C ASP A 68 1.47 38.88 33.02
N THR A 69 0.85 39.83 32.31
CA THR A 69 1.23 41.24 32.32
C THR A 69 0.15 42.01 33.08
N GLU A 70 0.14 41.87 34.41
CA GLU A 70 -0.42 42.90 35.28
C GLU A 70 0.25 42.85 36.67
N VAL A 71 1.40 43.53 36.78
CA VAL A 71 1.87 44.08 38.05
C VAL A 71 2.33 45.50 37.75
N ARG A 72 1.43 46.47 37.95
CA ARG A 72 1.76 47.84 38.35
C ARG A 72 0.51 48.57 38.84
#